data_AF-S4P1N4-F1
#
_entry.id   AF-S4P1N4-F1
#
_cell.length_a   1.000
_cell.length_b   1.000
_cell.length_c   1.000
_cell.angle_alpha   90.00
_cell.angle_beta   90.00
_cell.angle_gamma   90.00
#
_symmetry.space_group_name_H-M   'P 1'
#
loop_
_entity.id
_entity.type
_entity.pdbx_description
1 polymer ?
#
loop_
_entity_poly.entity_id
_entity_poly.type
_entity_poly.pdbx_seq_one_letter_code
_entity_poly.pdbx_strand_id
1 'polypeptide(L)'
;MLHSDRQNMYTSTPNSTAGCVQLLGEKRLLVKIVSAKDIGGKTGCVAPYCVVEMDEPPQKNQTGFKKDTTSPQWEEHFLFD
;
A
#
# COMPACT_ATOMS: atom_id res chain seq x y z
N MET A 1 -44.69 1.70 29.58
CA MET A 1 -44.47 2.80 28.62
C MET A 1 -42.99 2.77 28.26
N LEU A 2 -42.65 2.13 27.15
CA LEU A 2 -42.43 2.72 25.82
C LEU A 2 -41.02 3.33 25.68
N HIS A 3 -40.17 2.53 25.01
CA HIS A 3 -39.17 2.83 23.98
C HIS A 3 -38.53 4.22 23.84
N SER A 4 -37.24 4.14 23.43
CA SER A 4 -36.37 5.13 22.74
C SER A 4 -35.52 5.94 23.73
N ASP A 5 -34.20 5.93 23.68
CA ASP A 5 -33.37 6.17 22.50
C ASP A 5 -32.21 5.18 22.30
N ARG A 6 -32.25 4.58 21.12
CA ARG A 6 -31.16 3.83 20.49
C ARG A 6 -30.36 4.82 19.66
N GLN A 7 -29.40 5.53 20.25
CA GLN A 7 -28.43 6.36 19.50
C GLN A 7 -27.24 6.73 20.39
N ASN A 8 -26.20 5.88 20.41
CA ASN A 8 -24.83 6.32 20.17
C ASN A 8 -23.95 5.09 19.95
N MET A 9 -23.75 4.82 18.67
CA MET A 9 -22.83 3.81 18.18
C MET A 9 -21.39 4.32 18.23
N TYR A 10 -20.47 3.36 18.34
CA TYR A 10 -19.07 3.38 17.93
C TYR A 10 -18.04 4.09 18.84
N THR A 11 -16.90 3.40 19.00
CA THR A 11 -15.62 3.82 19.61
C THR A 11 -15.65 3.84 21.15
N SER A 12 -14.83 3.11 21.90
CA SER A 12 -13.40 2.86 21.74
C SER A 12 -13.01 1.55 22.44
N THR A 13 -12.26 0.67 21.76
CA THR A 13 -11.57 -0.43 22.43
C THR A 13 -10.42 0.11 23.28
N PRO A 14 -10.20 -0.40 24.50
CA PRO A 14 -9.11 0.06 25.36
C PRO A 14 -7.78 -0.50 24.83
N ASN A 15 -6.88 0.37 24.38
CA ASN A 15 -5.50 -0.03 24.09
C ASN A 15 -4.71 -0.05 25.41
N SER A 16 -4.75 -1.18 26.11
CA SER A 16 -3.89 -1.42 27.27
C SER A 16 -2.50 -1.79 26.79
N THR A 17 -1.58 -0.85 26.97
CA THR A 17 -0.13 -1.01 26.96
C THR A 17 0.32 -2.09 27.95
N ALA A 18 0.34 -3.34 27.50
CA ALA A 18 0.93 -4.46 28.22
C ALA A 18 1.80 -5.29 27.28
N GLY A 19 2.98 -4.77 26.94
CA GLY A 19 3.98 -5.51 26.19
C GLY A 19 4.97 -4.58 25.50
N CYS A 20 6.06 -4.25 26.18
CA CYS A 20 7.21 -3.48 25.69
C CYS A 20 7.93 -4.11 24.46
N VAL A 21 7.33 -5.13 23.82
CA VAL A 21 7.83 -5.83 22.61
C VAL A 21 6.99 -5.47 21.36
N GLN A 22 5.81 -4.84 21.49
CA GLN A 22 4.93 -4.55 20.35
C GLN A 22 5.31 -3.31 19.51
N LEU A 23 6.18 -2.42 20.00
CA LEU A 23 6.49 -1.17 19.30
C LEU A 23 7.37 -1.32 18.04
N LEU A 24 8.00 -2.49 17.86
CA LEU A 24 8.67 -2.85 16.60
C LEU A 24 7.72 -3.51 15.59
N GLY A 25 6.53 -3.96 16.02
CA GLY A 25 5.62 -4.83 15.25
C GLY A 25 4.48 -4.12 14.52
N GLU A 26 4.50 -2.79 14.40
CA GLU A 26 3.40 -2.03 13.76
C GLU A 26 3.88 -0.99 12.73
N LYS A 27 5.16 -1.01 12.34
CA LYS A 27 5.69 -0.08 11.35
C LYS A 27 5.45 -0.61 9.94
N ARG A 28 4.31 -0.26 9.36
CA ARG A 28 3.99 -0.58 7.96
C ARG A 28 4.64 0.41 6.99
N LEU A 29 5.17 -0.09 5.88
CA LEU A 29 5.74 0.72 4.81
C LEU A 29 4.70 0.95 3.71
N LEU A 30 4.29 2.20 3.51
CA LEU A 30 3.45 2.60 2.37
C LEU A 30 4.34 3.04 1.21
N VAL A 31 4.36 2.27 0.13
CA VAL A 31 5.08 2.58 -1.10
C VAL A 31 4.09 3.09 -2.14
N LYS A 32 4.27 4.32 -2.64
CA LYS A 32 3.49 4.86 -3.74
C LYS A 32 4.33 4.88 -5.02
N ILE A 33 3.90 4.13 -6.03
CA ILE A 33 4.49 4.14 -7.35
C ILE A 33 3.76 5.16 -8.22
N VAL A 34 4.40 6.31 -8.42
CA VAL A 34 3.83 7.44 -9.16
C VAL A 34 4.05 7.25 -10.65
N SER A 35 5.31 7.29 -11.10
CA SER A 35 5.65 7.22 -12.52
C SER A 35 7.09 6.85 -12.81
N ALA A 36 7.36 6.52 -14.07
CA ALA A 36 8.68 6.48 -14.66
C ALA A 36 8.68 7.35 -15.93
N LYS A 37 9.88 7.76 -16.38
CA LYS A 37 10.07 8.56 -17.60
C LYS A 37 11.22 8.03 -18.42
N ASP A 38 11.08 8.12 -19.74
CA ASP A 38 12.11 7.79 -20.73
C ASP A 38 12.67 6.36 -20.61
N ILE A 39 11.81 5.40 -20.25
CA ILE A 39 12.20 3.98 -20.12
C ILE A 39 12.11 3.24 -21.47
N GLY A 40 12.94 2.22 -21.65
CA GLY A 40 13.00 1.41 -22.88
C GLY A 40 14.03 1.88 -23.93
N GLY A 41 14.72 3.00 -23.69
CA GLY A 41 15.82 3.47 -24.55
C GLY A 41 15.44 3.58 -26.02
N LYS A 42 16.35 3.19 -26.92
CA LYS A 42 16.11 3.25 -28.38
C LYS A 42 15.05 2.25 -28.87
N THR A 43 14.82 1.18 -28.12
CA THR A 43 13.92 0.09 -28.49
C THR A 43 12.47 0.36 -28.06
N GLY A 44 12.26 1.37 -27.19
CA GLY A 44 10.97 1.67 -26.61
C GLY A 44 10.54 0.67 -25.54
N CYS A 45 9.36 0.90 -24.98
CA CYS A 45 8.75 0.02 -23.98
C CYS A 45 7.29 -0.23 -24.36
N VAL A 46 6.90 -1.50 -24.48
CA VAL A 46 5.56 -1.88 -24.98
C VAL A 46 4.53 -1.93 -23.85
N ALA A 47 4.91 -2.49 -22.71
CA ALA A 47 4.02 -2.66 -21.56
C ALA A 47 4.81 -2.62 -20.24
N PRO A 48 5.34 -1.46 -19.83
CA PRO A 48 6.01 -1.34 -18.55
C PRO A 48 5.10 -1.60 -17.34
N TYR A 49 5.71 -2.18 -16.31
CA TYR A 49 5.16 -2.38 -14.97
C TYR A 49 6.30 -2.25 -13.95
N CYS A 50 5.96 -2.01 -12.69
CA CYS A 50 6.91 -1.93 -11.58
C CYS A 50 6.65 -3.06 -10.60
N VAL A 51 7.72 -3.69 -10.10
CA VAL A 51 7.69 -4.70 -9.06
C VAL A 51 8.42 -4.14 -7.84
N VAL A 52 7.82 -4.28 -6.66
CA VAL A 52 8.44 -3.91 -5.38
C VAL A 52 8.48 -5.16 -4.50
N GLU A 53 9.67 -5.50 -4.04
CA GLU A 53 9.95 -6.70 -3.25
C GLU A 53 10.64 -6.34 -1.92
N MET A 54 10.28 -7.04 -0.84
CA MET A 54 10.98 -7.04 0.44
C MET A 54 11.51 -8.44 0.73
N ASP A 55 12.68 -8.51 1.36
CA ASP A 55 13.36 -9.78 1.64
C ASP A 55 12.76 -10.51 2.84
N GLU A 56 12.71 -9.87 4.02
CA GLU A 56 12.25 -10.50 5.28
C GLU A 56 11.22 -9.59 6.00
N PRO A 57 9.95 -10.01 6.15
CA PRO A 57 9.36 -11.21 5.52
C PRO A 57 9.22 -11.04 3.99
N PRO A 58 9.29 -12.12 3.20
CA PRO A 58 9.15 -12.04 1.76
C PRO A 58 7.80 -11.46 1.34
N GLN A 59 7.82 -10.31 0.67
CA GLN A 59 6.62 -9.64 0.14
C GLN A 59 6.89 -9.13 -1.26
N LYS A 60 5.91 -9.26 -2.16
CA LYS A 60 6.03 -8.82 -3.55
C LYS A 60 4.73 -8.20 -4.02
N ASN A 61 4.81 -6.99 -4.55
CA ASN A 61 3.70 -6.29 -5.17
C ASN A 61 4.07 -5.84 -6.58
N GLN A 62 3.08 -5.74 -7.46
CA GLN A 62 3.27 -5.36 -8.85
C GLN A 62 2.20 -4.36 -9.30
N THR A 63 2.60 -3.33 -10.02
CA THR A 63 1.65 -2.40 -10.64
C THR A 63 0.94 -3.00 -11.86
N GLY A 64 -0.12 -2.34 -12.31
CA GLY A 64 -0.71 -2.62 -13.62
C GLY A 64 0.26 -2.31 -14.78
N PHE A 65 0.08 -3.03 -15.89
CA PHE A 65 0.77 -2.71 -17.13
C PHE A 65 0.24 -1.40 -17.72
N LYS A 66 1.13 -0.56 -18.24
CA LYS A 66 0.76 0.61 -19.07
C LYS A 66 1.20 0.35 -20.50
N LYS A 67 0.28 0.33 -21.45
CA LYS A 67 0.62 0.02 -22.85
C LYS A 67 1.14 1.24 -23.59
N ASP A 68 2.00 0.99 -24.57
CA ASP A 68 2.41 1.94 -25.61
C ASP A 68 2.99 3.26 -25.06
N THR A 69 3.71 3.19 -23.94
CA THR A 69 4.32 4.37 -23.31
C THR A 69 5.69 4.07 -22.72
N THR A 70 6.62 4.99 -22.95
CA THR A 70 7.93 5.04 -22.28
C THR A 70 7.92 5.93 -21.03
N SER A 71 6.76 6.51 -20.69
CA SER A 71 6.59 7.40 -19.53
C SER A 71 5.32 7.04 -18.75
N PRO A 72 5.24 5.82 -18.17
CA PRO A 72 4.04 5.34 -17.49
C PRO A 72 3.73 6.15 -16.22
N GLN A 73 2.43 6.40 -15.99
CA GLN A 73 1.89 6.90 -14.72
C GLN A 73 1.03 5.78 -14.11
N TRP A 74 1.37 5.32 -12.91
CA TRP A 74 0.63 4.26 -12.21
C TRP A 74 -0.29 4.84 -11.14
N GLU A 75 0.23 5.72 -10.28
CA GLU A 75 -0.48 6.26 -9.11
C GLU A 75 -1.03 5.14 -8.20
N GLU A 76 -0.28 4.04 -8.11
CA GLU A 76 -0.62 2.86 -7.32
C GLU A 76 0.12 2.89 -5.98
N HIS A 77 -0.45 2.26 -4.95
CA HIS A 77 0.18 2.17 -3.63
C HIS A 77 0.10 0.76 -3.08
N PHE A 78 1.15 0.37 -2.36
CA PHE A 78 1.27 -0.91 -1.70
C PHE A 78 1.64 -0.70 -0.24
N LEU A 79 1.00 -1.44 0.64
CA LEU A 79 1.33 -1.48 2.06
C LEU A 79 2.10 -2.77 2.31
N PHE A 80 3.26 -2.65 2.96
CA PHE A 80 4.07 -3.77 3.40
C PHE A 80 4.11 -3.80 4.92
N ASP A 81 4.11 -5.01 5.48
CA ASP A 81 4.21 -5.27 6.92
C ASP A 81 5.66 -5.49 7.39
#